data_AF-A0A536WS80-F1
#
_entry.id   AF-A0A536WS80-F1
#
_cell.length_a   1.000
_cell.length_b   1.000
_cell.length_c   1.000
_cell.angle_alpha   90.00
_cell.angle_beta   90.00
_cell.angle_gamma   90.00
#
_symmetry.space_group_name_H-M   'P 1'
#
loop_
_entity.id
_entity.type
_entity.pdbx_description
1 polymer ?
#
loop_
_entity_poly.entity_id
_entity_poly.type
_entity_poly.pdbx_seq_one_letter_code
_entity_poly.pdbx_strand_id
1 'polypeptide(L)'
;MHRTLPDASVAHDLHCRAQTCRRHRRSERRAVSPRGEMRVWLAQRATAAVLAVCVTVHLVTLIVAVHGGLSAAAILGRTRGSPGWMTFYAVFVVCAAIHAPLGLRTIAAEWLSWRGRAADAACTAFGIVVLVLGFRAVAAVTL
;
A
#
# COMPACT_ATOMS: atom_id res chain seq x y z
N MET A 1 51.99 24.12 41.56
CA MET A 1 50.71 23.37 41.52
C MET A 1 49.81 23.99 40.46
N HIS A 2 49.86 23.49 39.22
CA HIS A 2 49.11 24.02 38.08
C HIS A 2 47.91 23.11 37.82
N ARG A 3 46.69 23.53 38.19
CA ARG A 3 45.45 22.84 37.80
C ARG A 3 45.11 23.26 36.36
N THR A 4 45.25 22.32 35.44
CA THR A 4 44.71 22.43 34.08
C THR A 4 43.19 22.47 34.16
N LEU A 5 42.55 23.34 33.38
CA LEU A 5 41.10 23.41 33.20
C LEU A 5 40.71 22.47 32.03
N PRO A 6 40.11 21.28 32.24
CA PRO A 6 39.70 20.39 31.16
C PRO A 6 38.19 20.46 30.85
N ASP A 7 37.39 21.16 31.65
CA ASP A 7 35.92 21.03 31.57
C ASP A 7 35.26 21.83 30.43
N ALA A 8 35.85 22.95 30.00
CA ALA A 8 35.21 23.83 29.02
C ALA A 8 35.26 23.27 27.58
N SER A 9 36.35 22.61 27.17
CA SER A 9 36.47 22.07 25.81
C SER A 9 35.64 20.80 25.63
N VAL A 10 35.61 19.93 26.64
CA VAL A 10 34.84 18.68 26.63
C VAL A 10 33.33 18.97 26.57
N ALA A 11 32.85 19.98 27.30
CA ALA A 11 31.45 20.41 27.23
C ALA A 11 31.08 20.96 25.83
N HIS A 12 31.98 21.68 25.17
CA HIS A 12 31.74 22.25 23.83
C HIS A 12 31.64 21.16 22.75
N ASP A 13 32.53 20.17 22.76
CA ASP A 13 32.51 19.07 21.80
C ASP A 13 31.27 18.18 21.96
N LEU A 14 30.83 17.94 23.19
CA LEU A 14 29.59 17.21 23.47
C LEU A 14 28.36 17.97 22.96
N HIS A 15 28.31 19.29 23.13
CA HIS A 15 27.24 20.12 22.60
C HIS A 15 27.24 20.19 21.07
N CYS A 16 28.41 20.27 20.44
CA CYS A 16 28.53 20.29 18.98
C CYS A 16 28.08 18.95 18.36
N ARG A 17 28.50 17.81 18.94
CA ARG A 17 28.01 16.48 18.53
C ARG A 17 26.50 16.31 18.75
N ALA A 18 25.97 16.82 19.86
CA ALA A 18 24.53 16.77 20.12
C ALA A 18 23.73 17.63 19.11
N GLN A 19 24.25 18.79 18.71
CA GLN A 19 23.61 19.67 17.74
C GLN A 19 23.62 19.10 16.32
N THR A 20 24.73 18.51 15.87
CA THR A 20 24.82 17.88 14.53
C THR A 20 23.90 16.67 14.43
N CYS A 21 23.85 15.83 15.46
CA CYS A 21 22.94 14.68 15.52
C CYS A 21 21.45 15.12 15.54
N ARG A 22 21.12 16.19 16.28
CA ARG A 22 19.78 16.79 16.26
C ARG A 22 19.40 17.38 14.91
N ARG A 23 20.32 18.07 14.22
CA ARG A 23 20.07 18.62 12.87
C ARG A 23 19.82 17.50 11.86
N HIS A 24 20.62 16.44 11.88
CA HIS A 24 20.47 15.29 10.98
C HIS A 24 19.11 14.58 11.17
N ARG A 25 18.72 14.32 12.43
CA ARG A 25 17.38 13.79 12.74
C ARG A 25 16.25 14.72 12.33
N ARG A 26 16.45 16.04 12.41
CA ARG A 26 15.45 17.04 12.02
C ARG A 26 15.29 17.12 10.50
N SER A 27 16.37 16.95 9.73
CA SER A 27 16.29 16.85 8.26
C SER A 27 15.66 15.54 7.80
N GLU A 28 15.96 14.41 8.44
CA GLU A 28 15.31 13.12 8.16
C GLU A 28 13.81 13.16 8.48
N ARG A 29 13.42 13.72 9.64
CA ARG A 29 12.00 13.90 10.01
C ARG A 29 11.26 14.92 9.13
N ARG A 30 11.98 15.82 8.46
CA ARG A 30 11.40 16.82 7.54
C ARG A 30 11.25 16.27 6.12
N ALA A 31 12.03 15.24 5.77
CA ALA A 31 11.96 14.58 4.47
C ALA A 31 10.69 13.72 4.30
N VAL A 32 10.09 13.25 5.38
CA VAL A 32 8.78 12.57 5.36
C VAL A 32 7.70 13.54 5.85
N SER A 33 6.83 13.98 4.96
CA SER A 33 5.73 14.88 5.32
C SER A 33 4.71 14.15 6.20
N PRO A 34 4.35 14.65 7.40
CA PRO A 34 3.33 14.04 8.27
C PRO A 34 1.98 13.86 7.58
N ARG A 35 1.68 14.73 6.61
CA ARG A 35 0.47 14.65 5.78
C ARG A 35 0.52 13.47 4.81
N GLY A 36 1.71 13.09 4.34
CA GLY A 36 1.92 11.96 3.44
C GLY A 36 1.68 10.62 4.14
N GLU A 37 2.26 10.44 5.32
CA GLU A 37 2.02 9.25 6.16
C GLU A 37 0.54 9.11 6.52
N MET A 38 -0.11 10.21 6.90
CA MET A 38 -1.54 10.23 7.18
C MET A 38 -2.38 9.80 5.96
N ARG A 39 -2.09 10.34 4.77
CA ARG A 39 -2.80 9.97 3.53
C ARG A 39 -2.67 8.48 3.22
N VAL A 40 -1.47 7.94 3.37
CA VAL A 40 -1.18 6.53 3.13
C VAL A 40 -1.94 5.64 4.12
N TRP A 41 -1.96 6.01 5.40
CA TRP A 41 -2.71 5.31 6.42
C TRP A 41 -4.23 5.36 6.17
N LEU A 42 -4.74 6.52 5.77
CA LEU A 42 -6.15 6.71 5.39
C LEU A 42 -6.51 5.86 4.16
N ALA A 43 -5.67 5.90 3.13
CA ALA A 43 -5.85 5.12 1.91
C ALA A 43 -5.94 3.62 2.24
N GLN A 44 -5.07 3.12 3.13
CA GLN A 44 -5.07 1.72 3.52
C GLN A 44 -6.38 1.30 4.21
N ARG A 45 -6.87 2.11 5.15
CA ARG A 45 -8.10 1.82 5.90
C ARG A 45 -9.37 1.98 5.07
N ALA A 46 -9.44 3.05 4.27
CA ALA A 46 -10.58 3.30 3.41
C ALA A 46 -10.73 2.20 2.36
N THR A 47 -9.63 1.83 1.68
CA THR A 47 -9.65 0.74 0.72
C THR A 47 -9.92 -0.61 1.37
N ALA A 48 -9.44 -0.87 2.59
CA ALA A 48 -9.78 -2.07 3.34
C ALA A 48 -11.29 -2.18 3.62
N ALA A 49 -11.93 -1.08 4.05
CA ALA A 49 -13.35 -1.06 4.34
C ALA A 49 -14.20 -1.32 3.07
N VAL A 50 -13.82 -0.69 1.95
CA VAL A 50 -14.47 -0.92 0.65
C VAL A 50 -14.24 -2.37 0.20
N LEU A 51 -13.01 -2.87 0.28
CA LEU A 51 -12.68 -4.24 -0.11
C LEU A 51 -13.40 -5.28 0.75
N ALA A 52 -13.59 -5.04 2.04
CA ALA A 52 -14.35 -5.96 2.88
C ALA A 52 -15.76 -6.18 2.31
N VAL A 53 -16.46 -5.09 1.97
CA VAL A 53 -17.79 -5.17 1.35
C VAL A 53 -17.72 -5.81 -0.05
N CYS A 54 -16.81 -5.32 -0.90
CA CYS A 54 -16.69 -5.81 -2.27
C CYS A 54 -16.31 -7.29 -2.34
N VAL A 55 -15.40 -7.77 -1.48
CA VAL A 55 -15.00 -9.18 -1.38
C VAL A 55 -16.18 -10.04 -0.92
N THR A 56 -16.97 -9.58 0.06
CA THR A 56 -18.17 -10.31 0.47
C THR A 56 -19.16 -10.46 -0.69
N VAL A 57 -19.50 -9.36 -1.37
CA VAL A 57 -20.43 -9.40 -2.52
C VAL A 57 -19.86 -10.27 -3.66
N HIS A 58 -18.56 -10.13 -3.95
CA HIS A 58 -17.90 -10.91 -4.97
C HIS A 58 -17.91 -12.42 -4.65
N LEU A 59 -17.60 -12.78 -3.41
CA LEU A 59 -17.57 -14.17 -2.96
C LEU A 59 -18.97 -14.80 -3.00
N VAL A 60 -19.99 -14.09 -2.52
CA VAL A 60 -21.39 -14.55 -2.61
C VAL A 60 -21.78 -14.79 -4.07
N THR A 61 -21.44 -13.85 -4.96
CA THR A 61 -21.68 -13.98 -6.40
C THR A 61 -20.97 -15.20 -6.99
N LEU A 62 -19.72 -15.44 -6.60
CA LEU A 62 -18.93 -16.60 -7.02
C LEU A 62 -19.62 -17.90 -6.59
N ILE A 63 -20.02 -18.00 -5.32
CA ILE A 63 -20.69 -19.19 -4.78
C ILE A 63 -21.98 -19.49 -5.55
N VAL A 64 -22.82 -18.47 -5.77
CA VAL A 64 -24.05 -18.60 -6.56
C VAL A 64 -23.75 -19.02 -8.00
N ALA A 65 -22.72 -18.44 -8.62
CA ALA A 65 -22.32 -18.77 -9.98
C ALA A 65 -21.80 -20.21 -10.12
N VAL A 66 -21.03 -20.71 -9.13
CA VAL A 66 -20.54 -22.09 -9.11
C VAL A 66 -21.69 -23.08 -9.08
N HIS A 67 -22.74 -22.80 -8.28
CA HIS A 67 -23.94 -23.64 -8.24
C HIS A 67 -24.71 -23.63 -9.58
N GLY A 68 -24.62 -22.53 -10.35
CA GLY A 68 -25.23 -22.38 -11.67
C GLY A 68 -24.35 -22.77 -12.86
N GLY A 69 -23.19 -23.41 -12.61
CA GLY A 69 -22.23 -23.87 -13.63
C GLY A 69 -21.17 -22.83 -14.02
N LEU A 70 -19.90 -23.27 -14.10
CA LEU A 70 -18.70 -22.46 -14.34
C LEU A 70 -18.32 -22.28 -15.83
N SER A 71 -19.20 -22.59 -16.77
CA SER A 71 -18.83 -22.45 -18.18
C SER A 71 -18.62 -20.98 -18.55
N ALA A 72 -17.61 -20.70 -19.38
CA ALA A 72 -17.30 -19.33 -19.81
C ALA A 72 -18.52 -18.65 -20.46
N ALA A 73 -19.32 -19.40 -21.23
CA ALA A 73 -20.56 -18.91 -21.81
C ALA A 73 -21.60 -18.52 -20.74
N ALA A 74 -21.75 -19.31 -19.67
CA ALA A 74 -22.68 -19.02 -18.60
C ALA A 74 -22.25 -17.83 -17.74
N ILE A 75 -20.94 -17.63 -17.55
CA ILE A 75 -20.42 -16.44 -16.85
C ILE A 75 -20.64 -15.20 -17.72
N LEU A 76 -20.21 -15.24 -18.99
CA LEU A 76 -20.37 -14.12 -19.92
C LEU A 76 -21.84 -13.75 -20.15
N GLY A 77 -22.74 -14.73 -20.23
CA GLY A 77 -24.17 -14.47 -20.36
C GLY A 77 -24.76 -13.68 -19.19
N ARG A 78 -24.11 -13.65 -18.02
CA ARG A 78 -24.57 -12.92 -16.82
C ARG A 78 -23.81 -11.61 -16.57
N THR A 79 -22.62 -11.43 -17.16
CA THR A 79 -21.75 -10.28 -16.90
C THR A 79 -21.59 -9.33 -18.09
N ARG A 80 -21.69 -9.84 -19.32
CA ARG A 80 -21.39 -9.07 -20.54
C ARG A 80 -22.46 -8.01 -20.80
N GLY A 81 -22.03 -6.82 -21.21
CA GLY A 81 -22.91 -5.68 -21.48
C GLY A 81 -23.55 -5.06 -20.23
N SER A 82 -23.14 -5.44 -19.01
CA SER A 82 -23.68 -4.90 -17.76
C SER A 82 -22.79 -3.78 -17.20
N PRO A 83 -23.26 -2.52 -17.20
CA PRO A 83 -22.53 -1.41 -16.60
C PRO A 83 -22.36 -1.59 -15.09
N GLY A 84 -23.33 -2.20 -14.42
CA GLY A 84 -23.27 -2.45 -12.97
C GLY A 84 -22.11 -3.37 -12.59
N TRP A 85 -21.93 -4.48 -13.31
CA TRP A 85 -20.80 -5.38 -13.09
C TRP A 85 -19.46 -4.72 -13.45
N MET A 86 -19.42 -3.93 -14.52
CA MET A 86 -18.22 -3.20 -14.92
C MET A 86 -17.77 -2.22 -13.84
N THR A 87 -18.67 -1.39 -13.32
CA THR A 87 -18.36 -0.43 -12.25
C THR A 87 -17.95 -1.15 -10.96
N PHE A 88 -18.69 -2.19 -10.57
CA PHE A 88 -18.36 -2.98 -9.38
C PHE A 88 -16.93 -3.53 -9.43
N TYR A 89 -16.58 -4.21 -10.53
CA TYR A 89 -15.24 -4.78 -10.67
C TYR A 89 -14.14 -3.74 -10.86
N ALA A 90 -14.43 -2.61 -11.51
CA ALA A 90 -13.48 -1.50 -11.61
C ALA A 90 -13.12 -0.94 -10.23
N VAL A 91 -14.12 -0.70 -9.37
CA VAL A 91 -13.90 -0.26 -7.99
C VAL A 91 -13.11 -1.31 -7.20
N PHE A 92 -13.50 -2.58 -7.31
CA PHE A 92 -12.78 -3.69 -6.68
C PHE A 92 -11.30 -3.69 -7.05
N VAL A 93 -10.98 -3.63 -8.34
CA VAL A 93 -9.60 -3.68 -8.87
C VAL A 93 -8.79 -2.48 -8.39
N VAL A 94 -9.35 -1.26 -8.45
CA VAL A 94 -8.66 -0.05 -7.97
C VAL A 94 -8.37 -0.15 -6.47
N CYS A 95 -9.35 -0.54 -5.66
CA CYS A 95 -9.13 -0.68 -4.22
C CYS A 95 -8.10 -1.77 -3.91
N ALA A 96 -8.15 -2.92 -4.59
CA ALA A 96 -7.18 -4.01 -4.41
C ALA A 96 -5.76 -3.59 -4.80
N ALA A 97 -5.61 -2.90 -5.93
CA ALA A 97 -4.32 -2.42 -6.42
C ALA A 97 -3.69 -1.34 -5.52
N ILE A 98 -4.48 -0.66 -4.69
CA ILE A 98 -3.98 0.28 -3.68
C ILE A 98 -3.69 -0.46 -2.37
N HIS A 99 -4.64 -1.26 -1.88
CA HIS A 99 -4.56 -1.89 -0.56
C HIS A 99 -3.43 -2.94 -0.47
N ALA A 100 -3.33 -3.81 -1.49
CA ALA A 100 -2.40 -4.92 -1.48
C ALA A 100 -0.92 -4.49 -1.40
N PRO A 101 -0.39 -3.59 -2.27
CA PRO A 101 1.02 -3.20 -2.18
C PRO A 101 1.34 -2.38 -0.92
N LEU A 102 0.37 -1.62 -0.39
CA LEU A 102 0.54 -0.87 0.86
C LEU A 102 0.58 -1.79 2.10
N GLY A 103 -0.08 -2.94 2.06
CA GLY A 103 0.04 -3.97 3.09
C GLY A 103 1.31 -4.81 2.91
N LEU A 104 1.63 -5.17 1.66
CA LEU A 104 2.77 -6.01 1.33
C LEU A 104 4.10 -5.39 1.75
N ARG A 105 4.26 -4.07 1.61
CA ARG A 105 5.46 -3.37 2.11
C ARG A 105 5.64 -3.52 3.63
N THR A 106 4.55 -3.57 4.40
CA THR A 106 4.60 -3.73 5.86
C THR A 106 5.02 -5.15 6.20
N ILE A 107 4.40 -6.14 5.53
CA ILE A 107 4.77 -7.55 5.68
C ILE A 107 6.24 -7.78 5.27
N ALA A 108 6.68 -7.22 4.14
CA ALA A 108 8.06 -7.34 3.66
C ALA A 108 9.06 -6.74 4.65
N ALA A 109 8.75 -5.57 5.21
CA ALA A 109 9.60 -4.90 6.18
C ALA A 109 9.68 -5.65 7.52
N GLU A 110 8.58 -6.27 7.96
CA GLU A 110 8.48 -6.92 9.27
C GLU A 110 8.90 -8.40 9.24
N TRP A 111 8.41 -9.17 8.28
CA TRP A 111 8.59 -10.62 8.24
C TRP A 111 9.86 -11.00 7.47
N LEU A 112 10.17 -10.29 6.38
CA LEU A 112 11.34 -10.57 5.55
C LEU A 112 12.52 -9.65 5.86
N SER A 113 12.36 -8.68 6.77
CA SER A 113 13.34 -7.62 7.04
C SER A 113 13.78 -6.87 5.77
N TRP A 114 12.97 -6.91 4.69
CA TRP A 114 13.31 -6.33 3.40
C TRP A 114 12.74 -4.91 3.28
N ARG A 115 13.64 -3.92 3.27
CA ARG A 115 13.31 -2.49 3.38
C ARG A 115 14.08 -1.67 2.37
N GLY A 116 13.57 -0.48 2.06
CA GLY A 116 14.20 0.50 1.18
C GLY A 116 13.68 0.48 -0.25
N ARG A 117 14.35 1.25 -1.13
CA ARG A 117 13.84 1.59 -2.47
C ARG A 117 13.49 0.39 -3.34
N ALA A 118 14.22 -0.71 -3.22
CA ALA A 118 13.95 -1.94 -3.98
C ALA A 118 12.64 -2.60 -3.55
N ALA A 119 12.37 -2.69 -2.24
CA ALA A 119 11.12 -3.22 -1.72
C ALA A 119 9.94 -2.32 -2.08
N ASP A 120 10.11 -0.99 -2.00
CA ASP A 120 9.09 -0.02 -2.40
C ASP A 120 8.76 -0.12 -3.89
N ALA A 121 9.78 -0.25 -4.74
CA ALA A 121 9.61 -0.42 -6.18
C ALA A 121 8.92 -1.74 -6.51
N ALA A 122 9.31 -2.85 -5.87
CA ALA A 122 8.68 -4.16 -6.06
C ALA A 122 7.20 -4.16 -5.66
N CYS A 123 6.85 -3.60 -4.50
CA CYS A 123 5.46 -3.48 -4.07
C CYS A 123 4.66 -2.58 -5.02
N THR A 124 5.23 -1.46 -5.47
CA THR A 124 4.57 -0.57 -6.44
C THR A 124 4.34 -1.27 -7.77
N ALA A 125 5.34 -2.00 -8.28
CA ALA A 125 5.23 -2.77 -9.51
C ALA A 125 4.14 -3.85 -9.40
N PHE A 126 4.07 -4.55 -8.26
CA PHE A 126 2.99 -5.49 -7.98
C PHE A 126 1.61 -4.83 -8.06
N GLY A 127 1.43 -3.65 -7.45
CA GLY A 127 0.19 -2.88 -7.55
C GLY A 127 -0.19 -2.53 -8.99
N ILE A 128 0.78 -2.10 -9.81
CA ILE A 128 0.58 -1.79 -11.23
C ILE A 128 0.16 -3.05 -12.01
N VAL A 129 0.83 -4.18 -11.79
CA VAL A 129 0.49 -5.45 -12.43
C VAL A 129 -0.95 -5.86 -12.09
N VAL A 130 -1.33 -5.79 -10.82
CA VAL A 130 -2.71 -6.07 -10.38
C VAL A 130 -3.71 -5.13 -11.06
N LEU A 131 -3.39 -3.83 -11.16
CA LEU A 131 -4.25 -2.85 -11.80
C LEU A 131 -4.46 -3.16 -13.30
N VAL A 132 -3.37 -3.40 -14.03
CA VAL A 132 -3.40 -3.67 -15.48
C VAL A 132 -4.11 -4.98 -15.77
N LEU A 133 -3.73 -6.07 -15.10
CA LEU A 133 -4.34 -7.38 -15.32
C LEU A 133 -5.80 -7.39 -14.86
N GLY A 134 -6.10 -6.71 -13.75
CA GLY A 134 -7.46 -6.55 -13.25
C GLY A 134 -8.35 -5.84 -14.25
N PHE A 135 -7.96 -4.68 -14.78
CA PHE A 135 -8.75 -3.98 -15.79
C PHE A 135 -8.88 -4.75 -17.11
N ARG A 136 -7.85 -5.49 -17.52
CA ARG A 136 -7.95 -6.41 -18.66
C ARG A 136 -9.01 -7.48 -18.41
N ALA A 137 -9.09 -8.03 -17.20
CA ALA A 137 -10.13 -8.99 -16.84
C ALA A 137 -11.53 -8.34 -16.84
N VAL A 138 -11.68 -7.13 -16.30
CA VAL A 138 -12.95 -6.39 -16.34
C VAL A 138 -13.43 -6.21 -17.78
N ALA A 139 -12.53 -5.76 -18.67
CA ALA A 139 -12.84 -5.63 -20.08
C ALA A 139 -13.27 -6.97 -20.69
N ALA A 140 -12.53 -8.06 -20.41
CA ALA A 140 -12.83 -9.38 -20.96
C ALA A 140 -14.20 -9.94 -20.54
N VAL A 141 -14.68 -9.62 -19.33
CA VAL A 141 -15.95 -10.17 -18.81
C VAL A 141 -17.15 -9.27 -19.02
N THR A 142 -16.95 -7.98 -19.30
CA THR A 142 -18.04 -6.99 -19.43
C THR A 142 -18.21 -6.43 -20.84
N LEU A 143 -17.20 -6.46 -21.70
CA LEU A 143 -17.26 -6.02 -23.11
C LEU A 143 -17.42 -7.22 -24.06
#